data_AF-A0A3A0FEA0-F1
#
_entry.id   AF-A0A3A0FEA0-F1
#
_cell.length_a   1.000
_cell.length_b   1.000
_cell.length_c   1.000
_cell.angle_alpha   90.00
_cell.angle_beta   90.00
_cell.angle_gamma   90.00
#
_symmetry.space_group_name_H-M   'P 1'
#
loop_
_entity.id
_entity.type
_entity.pdbx_description
1 polymer ?
#
loop_
_entity_poly.entity_id
_entity_poly.type
_entity_poly.pdbx_seq_one_letter_code
_entity_poly.pdbx_strand_id
1 'polypeptide(L)'
;MLRRFFAGMLAFSFLVLAGQGCFRSPAAGDITGSPGASTFEFAAEITNVQGAVILTRNGEEIGVDNHTRVQTGDRLDTKEGSSVTVEFYKGSRMALDENSSVVIAETSVDGSDWKKQVVRLQLIGGRVWSRTLKLLDIDSLYEVKYQNAIATVRGTAFLMTGVSERLKIDEYDGSILLQGAVSGILSEGFTTDFDTRNPPQDFPSVILPTTDDDRNEPFVRRQLKADAIFAEEASRIRRDAGIQEDVSRVGHEAGVFTLDEPSAVHSGFQRVEIEAVDPKTLDDGTVVMLDDSDQAFRAYAIFIDARGERRDDITARATWQLGNSDTGVLSPTGLFHSAAGYMGGVNIVARYNDGTHEHSGAVHVEVFTRIFIESILPDFSIF
;
A
#
# COMPACT_ATOMS: atom_id res chain seq x y z
N MET A 1 -30.51 -64.78 -29.74
CA MET A 1 -31.99 -64.68 -29.74
C MET A 1 -32.35 -63.26 -29.31
N LEU A 2 -33.27 -62.48 -29.89
CA LEU A 2 -34.14 -62.67 -31.07
C LEU A 2 -34.75 -61.29 -31.49
N ARG A 3 -34.71 -60.91 -32.80
CA ARG A 3 -35.51 -59.85 -33.55
C ARG A 3 -35.56 -58.39 -32.98
N ARG A 4 -35.38 -57.27 -33.71
CA ARG A 4 -35.74 -56.72 -35.07
C ARG A 4 -37.16 -56.10 -35.22
N PHE A 5 -37.22 -55.00 -36.03
CA PHE A 5 -38.38 -54.17 -36.51
C PHE A 5 -38.88 -53.06 -35.55
N PHE A 6 -39.32 -51.84 -35.92
CA PHE A 6 -39.40 -51.01 -37.17
C PHE A 6 -38.72 -49.62 -36.92
N ALA A 7 -38.35 -48.70 -37.85
CA ALA A 7 -38.39 -48.57 -39.32
C ALA A 7 -39.40 -47.58 -40.02
N GLY A 8 -39.23 -46.25 -39.83
CA GLY A 8 -39.56 -45.18 -40.81
C GLY A 8 -40.86 -44.35 -40.64
N MET A 9 -40.83 -43.03 -40.95
CA MET A 9 -41.48 -42.43 -42.16
C MET A 9 -41.39 -40.87 -42.25
N LEU A 10 -41.06 -40.38 -43.46
CA LEU A 10 -41.23 -39.05 -44.12
C LEU A 10 -41.02 -37.68 -43.43
N ALA A 11 -40.49 -36.77 -44.25
CA ALA A 11 -40.39 -35.32 -44.04
C ALA A 11 -41.60 -34.55 -44.61
N PHE A 12 -41.73 -33.27 -44.24
CA PHE A 12 -42.42 -32.26 -45.04
C PHE A 12 -41.71 -30.90 -44.95
N SER A 13 -41.24 -30.39 -46.09
CA SER A 13 -40.76 -29.02 -46.22
C SER A 13 -41.94 -28.08 -46.42
N PHE A 14 -41.90 -26.88 -45.83
CA PHE A 14 -42.65 -25.75 -46.37
C PHE A 14 -41.77 -24.50 -46.45
N LEU A 15 -41.66 -23.98 -47.66
CA LEU A 15 -40.93 -22.77 -48.03
C LEU A 15 -41.95 -21.63 -48.12
N VAL A 16 -41.71 -20.50 -47.45
CA VAL A 16 -42.45 -19.25 -47.67
C VAL A 16 -41.45 -18.12 -47.83
N LEU A 17 -41.51 -17.44 -48.98
CA LEU A 17 -40.55 -16.41 -49.38
C LEU A 17 -41.27 -15.43 -50.33
N ALA A 18 -41.50 -14.19 -49.88
CA ALA A 18 -41.65 -12.95 -50.67
C ALA A 18 -42.29 -11.83 -49.83
N GLY A 19 -41.86 -10.58 -50.02
CA GLY A 19 -42.51 -9.40 -49.44
C GLY A 19 -41.57 -8.22 -49.18
N GLN A 20 -41.03 -7.59 -50.22
CA GLN A 20 -40.26 -6.35 -50.06
C GLN A 20 -41.17 -5.11 -50.03
N GLY A 21 -40.80 -4.12 -49.21
CA GLY A 21 -41.40 -2.79 -49.19
C GLY A 21 -40.36 -1.75 -48.75
N CYS A 22 -39.94 -0.88 -49.66
CA CYS A 22 -38.90 0.12 -49.43
C CYS A 22 -39.37 1.28 -48.53
N PHE A 23 -38.52 1.75 -47.63
CA PHE A 23 -38.48 3.14 -47.18
C PHE A 23 -37.02 3.59 -47.02
N ARG A 24 -36.69 4.83 -47.42
CA ARG A 24 -35.32 5.35 -47.41
C ARG A 24 -35.29 6.86 -47.14
N SER A 25 -34.49 7.25 -46.14
CA SER A 25 -33.82 8.55 -45.96
C SER A 25 -34.66 9.81 -45.60
N PRO A 26 -34.06 10.89 -45.03
CA PRO A 26 -32.70 11.01 -44.45
C PRO A 26 -32.54 11.79 -43.10
N ALA A 27 -31.35 11.62 -42.51
CA ALA A 27 -30.50 12.62 -41.81
C ALA A 27 -30.76 13.13 -40.35
N ALA A 28 -29.66 13.10 -39.60
CA ALA A 28 -29.18 14.02 -38.55
C ALA A 28 -29.95 14.17 -37.22
N GLY A 29 -29.27 13.81 -36.12
CA GLY A 29 -29.69 14.01 -34.73
C GLY A 29 -28.74 13.23 -33.82
N ASP A 30 -27.77 13.93 -33.22
CA ASP A 30 -26.49 13.34 -32.77
C ASP A 30 -26.37 13.29 -31.23
N ILE A 31 -25.45 12.45 -30.74
CA ILE A 31 -24.84 12.38 -29.39
C ILE A 31 -25.73 12.48 -28.12
N THR A 32 -25.72 11.40 -27.33
CA THR A 32 -25.33 11.43 -25.89
C THR A 32 -24.97 10.01 -25.41
N GLY A 33 -24.08 9.35 -26.15
CA GLY A 33 -23.29 8.27 -25.55
C GLY A 33 -22.32 8.89 -24.55
N SER A 34 -22.30 8.39 -23.31
CA SER A 34 -21.31 8.84 -22.32
C SER A 34 -19.89 8.66 -22.89
N PRO A 35 -19.01 9.67 -22.81
CA PRO A 35 -17.62 9.52 -23.23
C PRO A 35 -16.98 8.32 -22.51
N GLY A 36 -16.33 7.46 -23.28
CA GLY A 36 -15.87 6.16 -22.78
C GLY A 36 -14.68 6.28 -21.84
N ALA A 37 -14.63 5.37 -20.86
CA ALA A 37 -13.37 4.96 -20.28
C ALA A 37 -12.50 4.38 -21.41
N SER A 38 -11.44 5.09 -21.78
CA SER A 38 -10.44 4.61 -22.71
C SER A 38 -9.57 3.58 -21.98
N THR A 39 -9.98 2.32 -21.97
CA THR A 39 -9.17 1.23 -21.43
C THR A 39 -7.86 1.16 -22.22
N PHE A 40 -6.76 1.64 -21.64
CA PHE A 40 -5.44 1.44 -22.21
C PHE A 40 -5.14 -0.06 -22.18
N GLU A 41 -5.06 -0.68 -23.37
CA GLU A 41 -4.79 -2.12 -23.53
C GLU A 41 -3.45 -2.54 -22.90
N PHE A 42 -2.52 -1.59 -22.81
CA PHE A 42 -1.24 -1.75 -22.15
C PHE A 42 -1.22 -1.01 -20.82
N ALA A 43 -0.77 -1.72 -19.79
CA ALA A 43 -0.87 -1.28 -18.40
C ALA A 43 0.46 -0.79 -17.83
N ALA A 44 1.54 -1.38 -18.30
CA ALA A 44 2.87 -1.15 -17.77
C ALA A 44 3.93 -1.31 -18.87
N GLU A 45 5.12 -0.80 -18.60
CA GLU A 45 6.25 -0.84 -19.52
C GLU A 45 7.48 -1.38 -18.79
N ILE A 46 8.22 -2.27 -19.45
CA ILE A 46 9.51 -2.74 -18.96
C ILE A 46 10.54 -1.63 -19.16
N THR A 47 11.09 -1.11 -18.07
CA THR A 47 12.06 0.01 -18.10
C THR A 47 13.51 -0.46 -17.95
N ASN A 48 13.72 -1.68 -17.46
CA ASN A 48 15.05 -2.30 -17.36
C ASN A 48 14.97 -3.81 -17.52
N VAL A 49 15.84 -4.39 -18.35
CA VAL A 49 16.08 -5.84 -18.46
C VAL A 49 17.56 -6.13 -18.26
N GLN A 50 17.86 -7.11 -17.42
CA GLN A 50 19.18 -7.73 -17.30
C GLN A 50 19.02 -9.25 -17.46
N GLY A 51 19.90 -9.88 -18.24
CA GLY A 51 19.89 -11.33 -18.44
C GLY A 51 18.73 -11.82 -19.32
N ALA A 52 18.25 -13.03 -19.04
CA ALA A 52 17.16 -13.68 -19.77
C ALA A 52 15.84 -13.56 -19.00
N VAL A 53 14.88 -12.87 -19.62
CA VAL A 53 13.54 -12.64 -19.08
C VAL A 53 12.51 -13.01 -20.15
N ILE A 54 11.46 -13.72 -19.74
CA ILE A 54 10.40 -14.23 -20.62
C ILE A 54 9.07 -13.64 -20.16
N LEU A 55 8.31 -13.09 -21.11
CA LEU A 55 6.91 -12.74 -20.95
C LEU A 55 6.07 -13.86 -21.55
N THR A 56 5.20 -14.50 -20.77
CA THR A 56 4.18 -15.40 -21.31
C THR A 56 2.87 -14.65 -21.45
N ARG A 57 2.35 -14.53 -22.69
CA ARG A 57 1.05 -13.92 -23.02
C ARG A 57 0.19 -14.92 -23.76
N ASN A 58 -1.01 -15.20 -23.26
CA ASN A 58 -1.95 -16.18 -23.84
C ASN A 58 -1.36 -17.59 -24.07
N GLY A 59 -0.30 -17.95 -23.34
CA GLY A 59 0.42 -19.23 -23.48
C GLY A 59 1.60 -19.21 -24.46
N GLU A 60 1.88 -18.08 -25.13
CA GLU A 60 3.05 -17.88 -25.99
C GLU A 60 4.19 -17.22 -25.20
N GLU A 61 5.40 -17.77 -25.30
CA GLU A 61 6.61 -17.17 -24.72
C GLU A 61 7.19 -16.09 -25.64
N ILE A 62 7.41 -14.90 -25.10
CA ILE A 62 7.90 -13.71 -25.78
C ILE A 62 9.17 -13.25 -25.06
N GLY A 63 10.28 -13.10 -25.78
CA GLY A 63 11.49 -12.47 -25.24
C GLY A 63 11.28 -10.96 -25.08
N VAL A 64 11.72 -10.40 -23.96
CA VAL A 64 11.49 -8.98 -23.63
C VAL A 64 12.72 -8.12 -23.77
N ASP A 65 12.50 -6.85 -24.07
CA ASP A 65 13.47 -5.76 -24.06
C ASP A 65 12.94 -4.55 -23.28
N ASN A 66 13.76 -3.50 -23.13
CA ASN A 66 13.28 -2.22 -22.63
C ASN A 66 12.23 -1.65 -23.59
N HIS A 67 11.17 -1.07 -23.05
CA HIS A 67 9.97 -0.60 -23.74
C HIS A 67 9.01 -1.70 -24.23
N THR A 68 9.29 -2.99 -23.96
CA THR A 68 8.29 -4.05 -24.07
C THR A 68 7.11 -3.73 -23.13
N ARG A 69 5.89 -3.74 -23.70
CA ARG A 69 4.65 -3.43 -22.97
C ARG A 69 4.05 -4.67 -22.32
N VAL A 70 3.58 -4.49 -21.09
CA VAL A 70 2.94 -5.51 -20.25
C VAL A 70 1.48 -5.13 -20.01
N GLN A 71 0.60 -6.14 -19.93
CA GLN A 71 -0.84 -6.01 -19.77
C GLN A 71 -1.38 -7.03 -18.75
N THR A 72 -2.64 -6.86 -18.33
CA THR A 72 -3.35 -7.84 -17.50
C THR A 72 -3.33 -9.23 -18.15
N GLY A 73 -3.06 -10.27 -17.36
CA GLY A 73 -2.95 -11.66 -17.78
C GLY A 73 -1.55 -12.09 -18.19
N ASP A 74 -0.60 -11.16 -18.37
CA ASP A 74 0.79 -11.49 -18.64
C ASP A 74 1.47 -12.11 -17.42
N ARG A 75 2.38 -13.05 -17.68
CA ARG A 75 3.31 -13.60 -16.70
C ARG A 75 4.74 -13.21 -17.08
N LEU A 76 5.52 -12.75 -16.12
CA LEU A 76 6.96 -12.49 -16.28
C LEU A 76 7.76 -13.51 -15.48
N ASP A 77 8.76 -14.12 -16.13
CA ASP A 77 9.69 -15.08 -15.54
C ASP A 77 11.14 -14.62 -15.78
N THR A 78 11.90 -14.42 -14.71
CA THR A 78 13.36 -14.19 -14.76
C THR A 78 14.11 -15.51 -14.59
N LYS A 79 15.23 -15.67 -15.30
CA LYS A 79 16.16 -16.80 -15.09
C LYS A 79 17.24 -16.44 -14.07
N GLU A 80 18.14 -17.38 -13.81
CA GLU A 80 19.38 -17.16 -13.05
C GLU A 80 20.17 -15.96 -13.63
N GLY A 81 20.78 -15.15 -12.77
CA GLY A 81 21.54 -13.95 -13.12
C GLY A 81 20.74 -12.84 -13.83
N SER A 82 19.41 -12.92 -13.82
CA SER A 82 18.52 -12.06 -14.62
C SER A 82 17.57 -11.25 -13.74
N SER A 83 17.17 -10.06 -14.16
CA SER A 83 16.20 -9.21 -13.44
C SER A 83 15.42 -8.32 -14.41
N VAL A 84 14.22 -7.89 -14.02
CA VAL A 84 13.41 -6.96 -14.81
C VAL A 84 12.74 -5.92 -13.92
N THR A 85 12.72 -4.67 -14.37
CA THR A 85 11.93 -3.58 -13.76
C THR A 85 10.77 -3.21 -14.68
N VAL A 86 9.58 -3.14 -14.11
CA VAL A 86 8.32 -2.77 -14.76
C VAL A 86 7.76 -1.52 -14.09
N GLU A 87 7.35 -0.54 -14.87
CA GLU A 87 6.69 0.68 -14.38
C GLU A 87 5.21 0.70 -14.77
N PHE A 88 4.35 0.91 -13.77
CA PHE A 88 2.89 1.00 -13.87
C PHE A 88 2.47 2.47 -13.75
N TYR A 89 1.67 2.92 -14.72
CA TYR A 89 0.90 4.19 -14.74
C TYR A 89 1.54 5.43 -14.08
N LYS A 90 2.86 5.65 -14.26
CA LYS A 90 3.62 6.79 -13.69
C LYS A 90 3.49 6.93 -12.16
N GLY A 91 3.36 5.83 -11.43
CA GLY A 91 3.17 5.90 -9.97
C GLY A 91 3.62 4.68 -9.17
N SER A 92 3.89 3.56 -9.83
CA SER A 92 4.39 2.36 -9.16
C SER A 92 5.44 1.64 -10.00
N ARG A 93 6.41 1.02 -9.34
CA ARG A 93 7.44 0.17 -9.95
C ARG A 93 7.47 -1.18 -9.26
N MET A 94 7.66 -2.22 -10.06
CA MET A 94 7.98 -3.56 -9.64
C MET A 94 9.36 -3.92 -10.16
N ALA A 95 10.20 -4.56 -9.36
CA ALA A 95 11.42 -5.22 -9.85
C ALA A 95 11.45 -6.68 -9.40
N LEU A 96 11.65 -7.59 -10.37
CA LEU A 96 11.87 -9.01 -10.11
C LEU A 96 13.37 -9.28 -10.04
N ASP A 97 13.80 -10.00 -9.02
CA ASP A 97 15.16 -10.55 -8.94
C ASP A 97 15.29 -11.81 -9.81
N GLU A 98 16.42 -12.51 -9.76
CA GLU A 98 16.60 -13.78 -10.46
C GLU A 98 15.63 -14.88 -10.00
N ASN A 99 15.41 -15.87 -10.86
CA ASN A 99 14.59 -17.07 -10.59
C ASN A 99 13.18 -16.75 -10.03
N SER A 100 12.60 -15.66 -10.48
CA SER A 100 11.36 -15.08 -9.96
C SER A 100 10.26 -15.08 -11.01
N SER A 101 9.01 -15.21 -10.55
CA SER A 101 7.85 -15.35 -11.42
C SER A 101 6.64 -14.62 -10.86
N VAL A 102 6.03 -13.74 -11.66
CA VAL A 102 4.86 -12.96 -11.28
C VAL A 102 3.82 -12.95 -12.41
N VAL A 103 2.55 -12.91 -12.06
CA VAL A 103 1.44 -12.66 -12.97
C VAL A 103 0.88 -11.27 -12.71
N ILE A 104 0.65 -10.49 -13.76
CA ILE A 104 -0.05 -9.22 -13.72
C ILE A 104 -1.55 -9.52 -13.69
N ALA A 105 -2.10 -9.72 -12.50
CA ALA A 105 -3.44 -10.26 -12.30
C ALA A 105 -4.54 -9.26 -12.69
N GLU A 106 -4.33 -7.98 -12.40
CA GLU A 106 -5.23 -6.90 -12.79
C GLU A 106 -4.48 -5.57 -12.84
N THR A 107 -4.80 -4.75 -13.83
CA THR A 107 -4.27 -3.39 -13.95
C THR A 107 -5.32 -2.48 -14.56
N SER A 108 -5.63 -1.37 -13.92
CA SER A 108 -6.46 -0.31 -14.50
C SER A 108 -6.00 1.07 -14.05
N VAL A 109 -6.35 2.08 -14.84
CA VAL A 109 -6.14 3.50 -14.52
C VAL A 109 -7.36 4.28 -15.00
N ASP A 110 -7.82 5.24 -14.22
CA ASP A 110 -8.88 6.15 -14.66
C ASP A 110 -8.33 7.07 -15.77
N GLY A 111 -8.98 7.04 -16.94
CA GLY A 111 -8.57 7.86 -18.10
C GLY A 111 -8.75 9.37 -17.90
N SER A 112 -9.49 9.79 -16.87
CA SER A 112 -9.69 11.18 -16.47
C SER A 112 -8.81 11.60 -15.28
N ASP A 113 -8.38 10.66 -14.43
CA ASP A 113 -7.40 10.90 -13.37
C ASP A 113 -6.41 9.74 -13.22
N TRP A 114 -5.22 9.89 -13.80
CA TRP A 114 -4.15 8.89 -13.74
C TRP A 114 -3.70 8.52 -12.33
N LYS A 115 -4.02 9.33 -11.31
CA LYS A 115 -3.71 9.04 -9.90
C LYS A 115 -4.55 7.90 -9.34
N LYS A 116 -5.73 7.63 -9.92
CA LYS A 116 -6.59 6.49 -9.61
C LYS A 116 -6.14 5.28 -10.42
N GLN A 117 -5.29 4.46 -9.82
CA GLN A 117 -4.80 3.23 -10.43
C GLN A 117 -5.04 2.00 -9.55
N VAL A 118 -5.33 0.88 -10.19
CA VAL A 118 -5.35 -0.46 -9.60
C VAL A 118 -4.22 -1.26 -10.20
N VAL A 119 -3.39 -1.87 -9.36
CA VAL A 119 -2.35 -2.83 -9.75
C VAL A 119 -2.42 -4.02 -8.79
N ARG A 120 -2.79 -5.20 -9.31
CA ARG A 120 -2.77 -6.46 -8.59
C ARG A 120 -1.74 -7.39 -9.20
N LEU A 121 -0.77 -7.79 -8.40
CA LEU A 121 0.30 -8.71 -8.76
C LEU A 121 0.11 -10.03 -8.02
N GLN A 122 0.30 -11.15 -8.70
CA GLN A 122 0.38 -12.46 -8.07
C GLN A 122 1.80 -13.00 -8.20
N LEU A 123 2.55 -12.99 -7.10
CA LEU A 123 3.84 -13.67 -7.01
C LEU A 123 3.58 -15.19 -7.06
N ILE A 124 4.24 -15.86 -8.00
CA ILE A 124 4.21 -17.33 -8.12
C ILE A 124 5.37 -17.94 -7.34
N GLY A 125 6.52 -17.26 -7.33
CA GLY A 125 7.68 -17.61 -6.52
C GLY A 125 8.87 -16.70 -6.81
N GLY A 126 9.90 -16.79 -5.97
CA GLY A 126 11.06 -15.90 -6.01
C GLY A 126 10.78 -14.59 -5.28
N ARG A 127 11.21 -13.48 -5.86
CA ARG A 127 11.33 -12.18 -5.17
C ARG A 127 10.80 -11.04 -6.01
N VAL A 128 10.04 -10.17 -5.37
CA VAL A 128 9.50 -8.95 -5.98
C VAL A 128 9.72 -7.76 -5.06
N TRP A 129 10.51 -6.79 -5.52
CA TRP A 129 10.51 -5.45 -4.96
C TRP A 129 9.32 -4.68 -5.52
N SER A 130 8.61 -3.95 -4.68
CA SER A 130 7.53 -3.06 -5.07
C SER A 130 7.73 -1.69 -4.44
N ARG A 131 7.62 -0.66 -5.26
CA ARG A 131 7.74 0.74 -4.85
C ARG A 131 6.58 1.55 -5.41
N THR A 132 5.79 2.15 -4.54
CA THR A 132 4.59 2.93 -4.91
C THR A 132 4.71 4.37 -4.43
N LEU A 133 4.13 5.35 -5.15
CA LEU A 133 4.06 6.75 -4.70
C LEU A 133 3.05 6.94 -3.55
N LYS A 134 3.44 7.71 -2.52
CA LYS A 134 2.57 8.15 -1.37
C LYS A 134 1.38 9.05 -1.76
N LEU A 135 0.99 9.12 -3.04
CA LEU A 135 0.02 10.08 -3.58
C LEU A 135 -0.96 9.50 -4.58
N LEU A 136 -1.11 8.18 -4.59
CA LEU A 136 -2.26 7.60 -5.26
C LEU A 136 -3.52 8.01 -4.51
N ASP A 137 -4.56 8.32 -5.27
CA ASP A 137 -5.88 8.72 -4.77
C ASP A 137 -6.42 7.64 -3.80
N ILE A 138 -7.33 8.00 -2.89
CA ILE A 138 -7.87 7.03 -1.92
C ILE A 138 -8.54 5.82 -2.58
N ASP A 139 -9.06 5.97 -3.80
CA ASP A 139 -9.65 4.89 -4.61
C ASP A 139 -8.58 4.00 -5.30
N SER A 140 -7.29 4.24 -5.04
CA SER A 140 -6.18 3.52 -5.68
C SER A 140 -5.70 2.34 -4.86
N LEU A 141 -5.24 1.32 -5.57
CA LEU A 141 -4.90 0.04 -4.97
C LEU A 141 -3.63 -0.53 -5.57
N TYR A 142 -2.68 -0.90 -4.71
CA TYR A 142 -1.54 -1.72 -5.11
C TYR A 142 -1.47 -2.93 -4.18
N GLU A 143 -1.62 -4.12 -4.76
CA GLU A 143 -1.64 -5.41 -4.06
C GLU A 143 -0.59 -6.35 -4.63
N VAL A 144 0.16 -7.01 -3.75
CA VAL A 144 0.98 -8.18 -4.11
C VAL A 144 0.46 -9.38 -3.32
N LYS A 145 0.02 -10.40 -4.04
CA LYS A 145 -0.50 -11.64 -3.47
C LYS A 145 0.54 -12.75 -3.58
N TYR A 146 0.77 -13.46 -2.47
CA TYR A 146 1.46 -14.75 -2.47
C TYR A 146 0.62 -15.78 -1.72
N GLN A 147 0.22 -16.85 -2.42
CA GLN A 147 -0.70 -17.88 -1.93
C GLN A 147 -1.98 -17.30 -1.29
N ASN A 148 -2.09 -17.38 0.04
CA ASN A 148 -3.21 -16.99 0.88
C ASN A 148 -2.95 -15.69 1.67
N ALA A 149 -1.85 -14.99 1.39
CA ALA A 149 -1.56 -13.66 1.92
C ALA A 149 -1.59 -12.60 0.81
N ILE A 150 -2.11 -11.42 1.14
CA ILE A 150 -2.17 -10.23 0.28
C ILE A 150 -1.48 -9.10 1.04
N ALA A 151 -0.50 -8.46 0.39
CA ALA A 151 0.15 -7.25 0.86
C ALA A 151 -0.43 -6.05 0.09
N THR A 152 -1.27 -5.28 0.77
CA THR A 152 -1.92 -4.07 0.25
C THR A 152 -1.13 -2.85 0.73
N VAL A 153 -0.79 -1.94 -0.18
CA VAL A 153 0.13 -0.83 0.12
C VAL A 153 -0.33 0.50 -0.45
N ARG A 154 0.09 1.58 0.21
CA ARG A 154 -0.08 2.95 -0.27
C ARG A 154 1.19 3.75 0.02
N GLY A 155 2.01 3.93 -1.01
CA GLY A 155 3.23 4.73 -0.90
C GLY A 155 4.44 4.03 -0.29
N THR A 156 4.49 2.71 -0.43
CA THR A 156 5.39 1.82 0.31
C THR A 156 6.59 1.40 -0.55
N ALA A 157 7.77 1.20 0.05
CA ALA A 157 8.89 0.44 -0.51
C ALA A 157 9.02 -0.89 0.24
N PHE A 158 8.84 -2.02 -0.44
CA PHE A 158 8.94 -3.32 0.21
C PHE A 158 9.46 -4.43 -0.72
N LEU A 159 10.05 -5.45 -0.09
CA LEU A 159 10.39 -6.72 -0.72
C LEU A 159 9.38 -7.78 -0.26
N MET A 160 8.82 -8.53 -1.21
CA MET A 160 8.13 -9.80 -0.93
C MET A 160 8.94 -10.95 -1.52
N THR A 161 9.23 -11.96 -0.71
CA THR A 161 9.93 -13.19 -1.10
C THR A 161 9.03 -14.40 -0.81
N GLY A 162 8.70 -15.17 -1.84
CA GLY A 162 7.83 -16.33 -1.76
C GLY A 162 8.53 -17.60 -2.27
N VAL A 163 8.78 -18.58 -1.39
CA VAL A 163 9.49 -19.82 -1.72
C VAL A 163 8.76 -21.03 -1.13
N SER A 164 8.23 -21.91 -1.99
CA SER A 164 7.36 -23.04 -1.61
C SER A 164 6.16 -22.58 -0.77
N GLU A 165 6.20 -22.71 0.55
CA GLU A 165 5.21 -22.20 1.50
C GLU A 165 5.84 -21.32 2.58
N ARG A 166 6.94 -20.64 2.25
CA ARG A 166 7.48 -19.55 3.04
C ARG A 166 7.21 -18.23 2.35
N LEU A 167 6.71 -17.29 3.14
CA LEU A 167 6.53 -15.90 2.78
C LEU A 167 7.37 -15.06 3.74
N LYS A 168 8.35 -14.35 3.19
CA LYS A 168 9.07 -13.28 3.89
C LYS A 168 8.70 -11.94 3.26
N ILE A 169 8.45 -10.92 4.09
CA ILE A 169 8.17 -9.56 3.65
C ILE A 169 9.02 -8.60 4.48
N ASP A 170 9.79 -7.74 3.81
CA ASP A 170 10.65 -6.71 4.42
C ASP A 170 10.14 -5.32 4.01
N GLU A 171 9.82 -4.46 4.98
CA GLU A 171 9.40 -3.07 4.77
C GLU A 171 10.59 -2.09 4.90
N TYR A 172 10.75 -1.17 3.93
CA TYR A 172 11.85 -0.21 3.89
C TYR A 172 11.47 1.30 3.86
N ASP A 173 10.23 1.69 3.54
CA ASP A 173 9.70 3.07 3.62
C ASP A 173 8.17 3.05 3.46
N GLY A 174 7.44 3.23 4.56
CA GLY A 174 5.97 3.24 4.59
C GLY A 174 5.36 2.20 5.53
N SER A 175 4.30 1.53 5.05
CA SER A 175 3.59 0.46 5.76
C SER A 175 2.83 -0.45 4.79
N ILE A 176 2.59 -1.69 5.22
CA ILE A 176 1.87 -2.72 4.48
C ILE A 176 0.69 -3.19 5.33
N LEU A 177 -0.52 -3.15 4.77
CA LEU A 177 -1.66 -3.88 5.31
C LEU A 177 -1.61 -5.32 4.77
N LEU A 178 -1.40 -6.28 5.66
CA LEU A 178 -1.48 -7.70 5.34
C LEU A 178 -2.89 -8.22 5.59
N GLN A 179 -3.37 -9.06 4.67
CA GLN A 179 -4.71 -9.64 4.69
C GLN A 179 -4.68 -11.11 4.26
N GLY A 180 -5.65 -11.88 4.75
CA GLY A 180 -5.85 -13.29 4.39
C GLY A 180 -5.44 -14.23 5.52
N ALA A 181 -4.48 -15.11 5.26
CA ALA A 181 -3.99 -16.12 6.20
C ALA A 181 -3.44 -15.53 7.52
N VAL A 182 -2.93 -14.30 7.40
CA VAL A 182 -2.39 -13.45 8.45
C VAL A 182 -2.96 -12.07 8.17
N SER A 183 -3.37 -11.34 9.21
CA SER A 183 -3.92 -9.97 9.07
C SER A 183 -3.27 -9.03 10.08
N GLY A 184 -3.02 -7.78 9.65
CA GLY A 184 -2.43 -6.72 10.47
C GLY A 184 -1.48 -5.84 9.68
N ILE A 185 -0.77 -4.91 10.35
CA ILE A 185 0.11 -3.94 9.70
C ILE A 185 1.58 -4.28 9.94
N LEU A 186 2.38 -4.29 8.86
CA LEU A 186 3.85 -4.28 8.93
C LEU A 186 4.35 -2.86 8.61
N SER A 187 5.07 -2.26 9.55
CA SER A 187 5.54 -0.86 9.45
C SER A 187 7.04 -0.76 9.18
N GLU A 188 7.54 0.44 8.91
CA GLU A 188 8.89 0.65 8.39
C GLU A 188 10.05 0.06 9.20
N GLY A 189 10.92 -0.66 8.50
CA GLY A 189 12.08 -1.31 9.09
C GLY A 189 11.74 -2.53 9.93
N PHE A 190 10.56 -3.10 9.72
CA PHE A 190 10.21 -4.43 10.19
C PHE A 190 10.07 -5.41 9.03
N THR A 191 10.30 -6.68 9.36
CA THR A 191 10.15 -7.85 8.51
C THR A 191 9.21 -8.85 9.19
N THR A 192 8.61 -9.72 8.39
CA THR A 192 7.95 -10.95 8.87
C THR A 192 8.33 -12.14 7.99
N ASP A 193 8.47 -13.33 8.56
CA ASP A 193 8.71 -14.61 7.87
C ASP A 193 7.79 -15.67 8.48
N PHE A 194 6.94 -16.28 7.67
CA PHE A 194 6.04 -17.33 8.13
C PHE A 194 5.73 -18.42 7.10
N ASP A 195 5.25 -19.56 7.62
CA ASP A 195 4.74 -20.68 6.85
C ASP A 195 3.30 -20.41 6.38
N THR A 196 3.07 -20.38 5.08
CA THR A 196 1.75 -20.05 4.51
C THR A 196 0.75 -21.20 4.60
N ARG A 197 1.17 -22.46 4.81
CA ARG A 197 0.23 -23.56 5.15
C ARG A 197 -0.23 -23.46 6.60
N ASN A 198 0.67 -23.06 7.50
CA ASN A 198 0.45 -23.00 8.93
C ASN A 198 0.71 -21.56 9.45
N PRO A 199 -0.12 -20.58 9.04
CA PRO A 199 0.09 -19.19 9.37
C PRO A 199 0.02 -18.94 10.90
N PRO A 200 0.82 -18.01 11.42
CA PRO A 200 0.76 -17.61 12.83
C PRO A 200 -0.62 -17.06 13.15
N GLN A 201 -1.16 -17.49 14.30
CA GLN A 201 -2.46 -17.01 14.80
C GLN A 201 -2.37 -15.63 15.46
N ASP A 202 -1.16 -15.23 15.86
CA ASP A 202 -0.83 -13.95 16.49
C ASP A 202 0.23 -13.26 15.61
N PHE A 203 -0.21 -12.37 14.71
CA PHE A 203 0.69 -11.73 13.76
C PHE A 203 1.81 -10.90 14.41
N PRO A 204 1.55 -10.07 15.45
CA PRO A 204 2.60 -9.39 16.22
C PRO A 204 3.77 -10.28 16.67
N SER A 205 3.54 -11.57 16.95
CA SER A 205 4.60 -12.50 17.38
C SER A 205 5.64 -12.84 16.30
N VAL A 206 5.36 -12.57 15.02
CA VAL A 206 6.27 -12.83 13.88
C VAL A 206 6.78 -11.55 13.21
N ILE A 207 6.59 -10.39 13.84
CA ILE A 207 7.15 -9.10 13.39
C ILE A 207 8.50 -8.89 14.07
N LEU A 208 9.57 -8.76 13.28
CA LEU A 208 10.95 -8.57 13.74
C LEU A 208 11.57 -7.35 13.07
N PRO A 209 12.55 -6.65 13.67
CA PRO A 209 13.28 -5.59 12.99
C PRO A 209 14.04 -6.13 11.76
N THR A 210 13.95 -5.43 10.62
CA THR A 210 14.73 -5.73 9.40
C THR A 210 16.21 -5.54 9.68
N THR A 211 17.04 -6.55 9.44
CA THR A 211 18.44 -6.53 9.85
C THR A 211 19.33 -5.71 8.89
N ASP A 212 20.53 -5.36 9.35
CA ASP A 212 21.54 -4.77 8.47
C ASP A 212 21.96 -5.73 7.34
N ASP A 213 21.93 -7.05 7.56
CA ASP A 213 22.25 -8.03 6.52
C ASP A 213 21.17 -8.04 5.41
N ASP A 214 19.88 -8.01 5.79
CA ASP A 214 18.75 -7.87 4.85
C ASP A 214 18.85 -6.56 4.04
N ARG A 215 19.23 -5.45 4.69
CA ARG A 215 19.43 -4.14 4.05
C ARG A 215 20.66 -4.09 3.15
N ASN A 216 21.70 -4.86 3.46
CA ASN A 216 22.97 -4.85 2.73
C ASN A 216 23.03 -5.87 1.57
N GLU A 217 21.99 -6.67 1.37
CA GLU A 217 21.93 -7.63 0.29
C GLU A 217 22.06 -6.96 -1.11
N PRO A 218 22.83 -7.54 -2.06
CA PRO A 218 23.06 -6.92 -3.37
C PRO A 218 21.80 -6.54 -4.16
N PHE A 219 20.70 -7.29 -4.07
CA PHE A 219 19.44 -6.91 -4.74
C PHE A 219 18.79 -5.71 -4.05
N VAL A 220 18.53 -5.81 -2.74
CA VAL A 220 17.95 -4.75 -1.91
C VAL A 220 18.72 -3.43 -2.06
N ARG A 221 20.05 -3.46 -2.00
CA ARG A 221 20.89 -2.26 -2.20
C ARG A 221 20.75 -1.62 -3.59
N ARG A 222 20.49 -2.40 -4.64
CA ARG A 222 20.20 -1.84 -5.98
C ARG A 222 18.84 -1.13 -5.97
N GLN A 223 17.84 -1.73 -5.35
CA GLN A 223 16.49 -1.15 -5.30
C GLN A 223 16.41 0.08 -4.39
N LEU A 224 16.99 0.06 -3.19
CA LEU A 224 17.09 1.25 -2.33
C LEU A 224 17.76 2.45 -3.03
N LYS A 225 18.75 2.18 -3.89
CA LYS A 225 19.39 3.22 -4.72
C LYS A 225 18.47 3.70 -5.86
N ALA A 226 17.72 2.80 -6.49
CA ALA A 226 16.73 3.16 -7.52
C ALA A 226 15.56 3.96 -6.93
N ASP A 227 15.15 3.63 -5.70
CA ASP A 227 14.06 4.29 -4.97
C ASP A 227 14.42 5.71 -4.54
N ALA A 228 15.70 6.00 -4.25
CA ALA A 228 16.17 7.36 -4.07
C ALA A 228 15.98 8.22 -5.34
N ILE A 229 16.29 7.66 -6.52
CA ILE A 229 16.05 8.32 -7.82
C ILE A 229 14.54 8.48 -8.08
N PHE A 230 13.74 7.45 -7.75
CA PHE A 230 12.29 7.51 -7.83
C PHE A 230 11.69 8.57 -6.91
N ALA A 231 12.25 8.80 -5.71
CA ALA A 231 11.80 9.85 -4.80
C ALA A 231 12.05 11.27 -5.34
N GLU A 232 13.14 11.49 -6.08
CA GLU A 232 13.37 12.76 -6.80
C GLU A 232 12.36 12.96 -7.94
N GLU A 233 12.07 11.90 -8.70
CA GLU A 233 11.07 11.91 -9.78
C GLU A 233 9.64 12.11 -9.25
N ALA A 234 9.28 11.41 -8.18
CA ALA A 234 8.06 11.62 -7.40
C ALA A 234 7.89 13.09 -7.00
N SER A 235 8.97 13.69 -6.48
CA SER A 235 9.00 15.10 -6.05
C SER A 235 8.84 16.07 -7.22
N ARG A 236 9.25 15.70 -8.45
CA ARG A 236 8.95 16.47 -9.66
C ARG A 236 7.48 16.33 -10.06
N ILE A 237 6.97 15.09 -10.14
CA ILE A 237 5.57 14.80 -10.49
C ILE A 237 4.61 15.53 -9.53
N ARG A 238 4.93 15.57 -8.23
CA ARG A 238 4.22 16.37 -7.21
C ARG A 238 4.06 17.83 -7.60
N ARG A 239 5.20 18.51 -7.83
CA ARG A 239 5.24 19.93 -8.17
C ARG A 239 4.53 20.21 -9.50
N ASP A 240 4.75 19.39 -10.50
CA ASP A 240 4.16 19.54 -11.84
C ASP A 240 2.63 19.30 -11.80
N ALA A 241 2.14 18.42 -10.92
CA ALA A 241 0.73 18.16 -10.68
C ALA A 241 0.03 19.20 -9.77
N GLY A 242 0.74 20.24 -9.33
CA GLY A 242 0.21 21.24 -8.39
C GLY A 242 -0.10 20.69 -7.00
N ILE A 243 0.34 19.47 -6.68
CA ILE A 243 0.21 18.87 -5.36
C ILE A 243 1.28 19.54 -4.49
N GLN A 244 0.88 20.57 -3.74
CA GLN A 244 1.68 21.00 -2.62
C GLN A 244 1.84 19.79 -1.69
N GLU A 245 3.07 19.55 -1.26
CA GLU A 245 3.27 18.86 -0.01
C GLU A 245 2.64 19.72 1.07
N ASP A 246 1.40 19.42 1.43
CA ASP A 246 0.85 19.75 2.74
C ASP A 246 1.52 18.84 3.77
N VAL A 247 2.85 18.94 3.82
CA VAL A 247 3.60 18.73 5.04
C VAL A 247 3.19 19.89 5.93
N SER A 248 2.00 19.74 6.52
CA SER A 248 1.57 20.37 7.75
C SER A 248 2.61 20.00 8.80
N ARG A 249 3.76 20.67 8.76
CA ARG A 249 4.82 20.59 9.74
C ARG A 249 4.26 21.30 10.96
N VAL A 250 3.49 20.57 11.75
CA VAL A 250 2.95 21.03 13.03
C VAL A 250 4.14 21.18 13.99
N GLY A 251 4.84 22.30 13.80
CA GLY A 251 5.84 22.84 14.70
C GLY A 251 5.17 23.85 15.59
N HIS A 252 4.40 23.37 16.55
CA HIS A 252 3.98 24.21 17.66
C HIS A 252 4.96 24.06 18.81
N GLU A 253 5.42 25.21 19.30
CA GLU A 253 5.95 25.31 20.66
C GLU A 253 4.87 24.82 21.63
N ALA A 254 5.24 23.98 22.60
CA ALA A 254 4.28 23.35 23.50
C ALA A 254 3.58 24.37 24.42
N GLY A 255 2.41 24.84 24.00
CA GLY A 255 1.55 25.76 24.74
C GLY A 255 0.58 25.06 25.68
N VAL A 256 1.06 24.28 26.66
CA VAL A 256 0.21 23.79 27.78
C VAL A 256 0.91 23.99 29.11
N PHE A 257 0.54 25.07 29.82
CA PHE A 257 0.94 25.34 31.20
C PHE A 257 -0.28 25.38 32.13
N THR A 258 -0.40 24.39 33.01
CA THR A 258 -0.67 24.49 34.46
C THR A 258 -0.78 23.06 35.02
N LEU A 259 -0.29 22.73 36.22
CA LEU A 259 -0.44 23.44 37.48
C LEU A 259 0.86 23.60 38.32
N ASP A 260 0.87 24.73 39.04
CA ASP A 260 1.52 25.03 40.33
C ASP A 260 3.04 24.87 40.51
N GLU A 261 3.70 26.03 40.40
CA GLU A 261 5.06 26.37 40.84
C GLU A 261 5.18 26.45 42.40
N PRO A 262 6.40 26.34 43.02
CA PRO A 262 7.59 27.01 42.50
C PRO A 262 8.96 26.32 42.53
N SER A 263 9.83 26.87 41.68
CA SER A 263 11.29 26.92 41.78
C SER A 263 12.13 25.69 41.42
N ALA A 264 12.39 25.51 40.12
CA ALA A 264 13.76 25.50 39.58
C ALA A 264 13.74 25.63 38.05
N VAL A 265 14.55 26.53 37.48
CA VAL A 265 14.74 26.62 36.02
C VAL A 265 15.57 25.42 35.58
N HIS A 266 14.92 24.41 34.99
CA HIS A 266 15.56 23.27 34.35
C HIS A 266 15.09 23.14 32.89
N SER A 267 16.06 22.98 31.98
CA SER A 267 15.84 22.82 30.54
C SER A 267 15.06 21.54 30.26
N GLY A 268 13.83 21.68 29.76
CA GLY A 268 12.93 20.57 29.45
C GLY A 268 12.66 20.39 27.95
N PHE A 269 11.95 19.30 27.64
CA PHE A 269 11.61 18.85 26.28
C PHE A 269 10.92 19.91 25.43
N GLN A 270 11.15 19.83 24.11
CA GLN A 270 10.46 20.68 23.15
C GLN A 270 9.71 19.93 22.05
N ARG A 271 9.95 18.63 21.79
CA ARG A 271 9.27 17.94 20.69
C ARG A 271 9.19 16.42 20.77
N VAL A 272 7.99 15.90 20.54
CA VAL A 272 7.73 14.56 20.01
C VAL A 272 7.14 14.78 18.62
N GLU A 273 7.68 14.12 17.60
CA GLU A 273 7.12 14.18 16.23
C GLU A 273 6.32 12.88 15.99
N ILE A 274 5.06 13.01 15.57
CA ILE A 274 4.23 11.88 15.11
C ILE A 274 4.11 11.99 13.60
N GLU A 275 4.38 10.90 12.90
CA GLU A 275 4.03 10.76 11.49
C GLU A 275 2.76 9.92 11.38
N ALA A 276 1.67 10.55 10.93
CA ALA A 276 0.41 9.89 10.64
C ALA A 276 0.39 9.45 9.18
N VAL A 277 -0.04 8.21 8.92
CA VAL A 277 -0.21 7.69 7.57
C VAL A 277 -1.59 8.14 7.04
N ASP A 278 -1.63 9.33 6.43
CA ASP A 278 -2.79 10.04 5.83
C ASP A 278 -3.72 10.86 6.77
N PRO A 279 -3.30 12.07 7.19
CA PRO A 279 -4.14 13.00 7.94
C PRO A 279 -4.87 14.05 7.06
N LYS A 280 -6.07 14.47 7.52
CA LYS A 280 -6.61 15.82 7.22
C LYS A 280 -6.55 16.66 8.47
N THR A 281 -5.84 17.78 8.41
CA THR A 281 -5.64 18.68 9.55
C THR A 281 -6.82 19.63 9.76
N LEU A 282 -7.13 19.87 11.03
CA LEU A 282 -7.80 21.06 11.54
C LEU A 282 -6.87 21.70 12.57
N ASP A 283 -7.04 23.00 12.82
CA ASP A 283 -6.19 23.74 13.77
C ASP A 283 -6.27 23.14 15.19
N ASP A 284 -5.19 23.35 15.97
CA ASP A 284 -4.90 22.78 17.30
C ASP A 284 -4.48 21.30 17.35
N GLY A 285 -3.21 21.01 17.01
CA GLY A 285 -2.39 19.94 17.62
C GLY A 285 -2.84 18.46 17.51
N THR A 286 -4.02 18.19 16.97
CA THR A 286 -4.71 16.91 17.06
C THR A 286 -4.61 16.15 15.74
N VAL A 287 -4.03 14.95 15.79
CA VAL A 287 -4.07 14.01 14.67
C VAL A 287 -5.44 13.32 14.68
N VAL A 288 -6.39 13.86 13.90
CA VAL A 288 -7.71 13.25 13.70
C VAL A 288 -7.62 12.19 12.60
N MET A 289 -7.86 10.93 12.95
CA MET A 289 -7.92 9.80 11.99
C MET A 289 -9.38 9.36 11.76
N LEU A 290 -9.65 8.66 10.64
CA LEU A 290 -11.00 8.48 10.09
C LEU A 290 -11.28 7.05 9.57
N ASP A 291 -11.01 6.00 10.34
CA ASP A 291 -11.46 4.62 10.02
C ASP A 291 -11.48 3.68 11.24
N ASP A 292 -12.17 2.55 11.11
CA ASP A 292 -12.49 1.59 12.19
C ASP A 292 -11.56 0.35 12.19
N SER A 293 -10.52 0.33 11.34
CA SER A 293 -9.52 -0.75 11.20
C SER A 293 -8.38 -0.65 12.23
N ASP A 294 -7.61 -1.74 12.44
CA ASP A 294 -6.42 -1.73 13.31
C ASP A 294 -5.44 -0.61 12.87
N GLN A 295 -5.28 0.44 13.68
CA GLN A 295 -4.47 1.60 13.31
C GLN A 295 -3.05 1.47 13.87
N ALA A 296 -2.04 1.72 13.04
CA ALA A 296 -0.65 1.81 13.49
C ALA A 296 -0.06 3.19 13.21
N PHE A 297 0.70 3.75 14.16
CA PHE A 297 1.45 5.00 13.93
C PHE A 297 2.80 5.00 14.63
N ARG A 298 3.73 5.81 14.12
CA ARG A 298 5.09 5.93 14.64
C ARG A 298 5.28 7.25 15.40
N ALA A 299 5.63 7.14 16.67
CA ALA A 299 6.09 8.25 17.49
C ALA A 299 7.62 8.29 17.49
N TYR A 300 8.19 9.45 17.16
CA TYR A 300 9.62 9.69 17.21
C TYR A 300 9.99 10.46 18.47
N ALA A 301 10.97 9.95 19.22
CA ALA A 301 11.55 10.66 20.36
C ALA A 301 12.83 11.36 19.89
N ILE A 302 12.83 12.70 19.93
CA ILE A 302 13.97 13.52 19.53
C ILE A 302 14.50 14.25 20.78
N PHE A 303 15.74 13.98 21.15
CA PHE A 303 16.44 14.73 22.18
C PHE A 303 17.03 15.99 21.56
N ILE A 304 16.71 17.14 22.14
CA ILE A 304 17.29 18.44 21.81
C ILE A 304 18.02 18.92 23.06
N ASP A 305 19.30 19.29 22.93
CA ASP A 305 20.05 19.78 24.08
C ASP A 305 19.56 21.15 24.57
N ALA A 306 19.99 21.56 25.76
CA ALA A 306 19.57 22.81 26.40
C ALA A 306 19.93 24.09 25.63
N ARG A 307 20.65 24.00 24.50
CA ARG A 307 21.01 25.11 23.62
C ARG A 307 20.32 25.05 22.25
N GLY A 308 19.65 23.95 21.94
CA GLY A 308 19.14 23.66 20.59
C GLY A 308 20.25 23.33 19.58
N GLU A 309 21.49 23.13 20.01
CA GLU A 309 22.67 22.95 19.14
C GLU A 309 22.79 21.50 18.66
N ARG A 310 22.36 20.53 19.49
CA ARG A 310 22.36 19.10 19.18
C ARG A 310 20.94 18.55 19.12
N ARG A 311 20.64 17.84 18.04
CA ARG A 311 19.39 17.09 17.81
C ARG A 311 19.73 15.61 17.58
N ASP A 312 19.42 14.77 18.56
CA ASP A 312 19.67 13.33 18.55
C ASP A 312 18.33 12.58 18.40
N ASP A 313 18.24 11.63 17.47
CA ASP A 313 17.17 10.64 17.52
C ASP A 313 17.43 9.66 18.69
N ILE A 314 16.47 9.56 19.60
CA ILE A 314 16.49 8.67 20.77
C ILE A 314 15.33 7.65 20.72
N THR A 315 14.61 7.52 19.60
CA THR A 315 13.41 6.67 19.45
C THR A 315 13.65 5.22 19.90
N ALA A 316 14.76 4.61 19.48
CA ALA A 316 15.15 3.26 19.89
C ALA A 316 15.90 3.19 21.24
N ARG A 317 16.18 4.33 21.88
CA ARG A 317 16.82 4.47 23.20
C ARG A 317 15.85 4.90 24.29
N ALA A 318 14.63 5.28 23.92
CA ALA A 318 13.59 5.71 24.84
C ALA A 318 12.79 4.51 25.37
N THR A 319 12.44 4.56 26.65
CA THR A 319 11.41 3.71 27.24
C THR A 319 10.05 4.35 26.94
N TRP A 320 9.20 3.61 26.25
CA TRP A 320 7.89 4.06 25.80
C TRP A 320 6.78 3.60 26.75
N GLN A 321 5.81 4.47 27.04
CA GLN A 321 4.69 4.20 27.94
C GLN A 321 3.39 4.80 27.38
N LEU A 322 2.28 4.08 27.56
CA LEU A 322 0.93 4.58 27.29
C LEU A 322 0.31 5.09 28.59
N GLY A 323 -0.38 6.24 28.51
CA GLY A 323 -1.15 6.80 29.62
C GLY A 323 -2.38 5.95 29.99
N ASN A 324 -2.80 5.07 29.08
CA ASN A 324 -3.78 4.01 29.34
C ASN A 324 -3.38 2.78 28.48
N SER A 325 -3.20 1.62 29.12
CA SER A 325 -2.83 0.36 28.46
C SER A 325 -3.92 -0.22 27.58
N ASP A 326 -5.19 0.12 27.85
CA ASP A 326 -6.34 -0.45 27.16
C ASP A 326 -6.56 0.19 25.77
N THR A 327 -5.76 1.21 25.44
CA THR A 327 -5.82 1.95 24.17
C THR A 327 -5.10 1.26 23.02
N GLY A 328 -4.18 0.33 23.32
CA GLY A 328 -3.31 -0.26 22.30
C GLY A 328 -2.01 -0.84 22.85
N VAL A 329 -1.14 -1.26 21.92
CA VAL A 329 0.19 -1.82 22.20
C VAL A 329 1.25 -0.87 21.64
N LEU A 330 2.21 -0.47 22.48
CA LEU A 330 3.32 0.41 22.09
C LEU A 330 4.63 -0.36 22.11
N SER A 331 5.31 -0.44 20.97
CA SER A 331 6.57 -1.16 20.82
C SER A 331 7.74 -0.38 21.45
N PRO A 332 8.87 -1.06 21.76
CA PRO A 332 10.12 -0.40 22.16
C PRO A 332 10.71 0.55 21.11
N THR A 333 10.22 0.55 19.87
CA THR A 333 10.66 1.42 18.78
C THR A 333 9.68 2.58 18.51
N GLY A 334 8.75 2.86 19.43
CA GLY A 334 7.75 3.92 19.25
C GLY A 334 6.63 3.61 18.26
N LEU A 335 6.43 2.34 17.86
CA LEU A 335 5.30 1.93 17.03
C LEU A 335 4.09 1.61 17.91
N PHE A 336 3.04 2.42 17.83
CA PHE A 336 1.77 2.15 18.49
C PHE A 336 0.83 1.41 17.54
N HIS A 337 0.12 0.42 18.04
CA HIS A 337 -1.06 -0.18 17.44
C HIS A 337 -2.26 0.12 18.34
N SER A 338 -3.33 0.75 17.83
CA SER A 338 -4.56 0.92 18.60
C SER A 338 -5.21 -0.43 18.92
N ALA A 339 -5.88 -0.52 20.06
CA ALA A 339 -6.77 -1.64 20.33
C ALA A 339 -8.01 -1.51 19.44
N ALA A 340 -8.43 -2.61 18.81
CA ALA A 340 -9.60 -2.64 17.92
C ALA A 340 -10.84 -2.04 18.61
N GLY A 341 -11.45 -1.03 17.98
CA GLY A 341 -12.60 -0.30 18.51
C GLY A 341 -12.31 0.71 19.62
N TYR A 342 -11.04 1.01 19.94
CA TYR A 342 -10.70 2.11 20.84
C TYR A 342 -11.02 3.47 20.20
N MET A 343 -11.73 4.31 20.94
CA MET A 343 -12.02 5.70 20.59
C MET A 343 -11.63 6.62 21.74
N GLY A 344 -10.95 7.72 21.42
CA GLY A 344 -10.57 8.76 22.36
C GLY A 344 -9.08 9.08 22.37
N GLY A 345 -8.70 9.95 23.30
CA GLY A 345 -7.34 10.42 23.49
C GLY A 345 -6.43 9.41 24.19
N VAL A 346 -5.29 9.08 23.59
CA VAL A 346 -4.18 8.36 24.21
C VAL A 346 -2.99 9.30 24.43
N ASN A 347 -2.45 9.29 25.64
CA ASN A 347 -1.17 9.93 25.95
C ASN A 347 -0.03 8.93 25.72
N ILE A 348 1.02 9.37 25.03
CA ILE A 348 2.22 8.56 24.75
C ILE A 348 3.41 9.28 25.35
N VAL A 349 4.14 8.58 26.21
CA VAL A 349 5.25 9.13 26.99
C VAL A 349 6.53 8.42 26.59
N ALA A 350 7.52 9.19 26.14
CA ALA A 350 8.87 8.73 25.89
C ALA A 350 9.77 9.17 27.06
N ARG A 351 10.51 8.23 27.66
CA ARG A 351 11.51 8.48 28.71
C ARG A 351 12.89 8.10 28.23
N TYR A 352 13.89 8.94 28.43
CA TYR A 352 15.29 8.70 28.06
C TYR A 352 16.19 9.11 29.23
N ASN A 353 17.34 8.45 29.37
CA ASN A 353 18.34 8.82 30.37
C ASN A 353 19.68 9.03 29.66
N ASP A 354 20.27 10.22 29.81
CA ASP A 354 21.53 10.58 29.15
C ASP A 354 22.79 10.13 29.92
N GLY A 355 22.59 9.41 31.04
CA GLY A 355 23.63 9.01 32.00
C GLY A 355 23.75 9.96 33.20
N THR A 356 23.10 11.13 33.16
CA THR A 356 23.13 12.15 34.22
C THR A 356 21.73 12.58 34.68
N HIS A 357 20.76 12.64 33.78
CA HIS A 357 19.38 13.05 34.05
C HIS A 357 18.38 12.12 33.36
N GLU A 358 17.23 11.89 34.01
CA GLU A 358 16.05 11.33 33.33
C GLU A 358 15.30 12.47 32.64
N HIS A 359 14.89 12.19 31.41
CA HIS A 359 14.29 13.09 30.46
C HIS A 359 12.96 12.46 30.01
N SER A 360 11.80 13.10 30.22
CA SER A 360 10.50 12.63 29.70
C SER A 360 9.78 13.65 28.80
N GLY A 361 9.30 13.20 27.64
CA GLY A 361 8.39 13.94 26.76
C GLY A 361 7.08 13.19 26.56
N ALA A 362 6.00 13.92 26.28
CA ALA A 362 4.68 13.32 26.05
C ALA A 362 3.98 13.94 24.84
N VAL A 363 3.10 13.17 24.21
CA VAL A 363 2.23 13.60 23.11
C VAL A 363 0.83 13.01 23.28
N HIS A 364 -0.19 13.76 22.87
CA HIS A 364 -1.58 13.33 22.87
C HIS A 364 -2.01 12.96 21.45
N VAL A 365 -2.75 11.86 21.30
CA VAL A 365 -3.28 11.38 20.02
C VAL A 365 -4.75 11.05 20.20
N GLU A 366 -5.65 11.64 19.41
CA GLU A 366 -7.08 11.34 19.49
C GLU A 366 -7.49 10.38 18.37
N VAL A 367 -7.93 9.18 18.76
CA VAL A 367 -8.42 8.16 17.82
C VAL A 367 -9.93 8.32 17.66
N PHE A 368 -10.39 8.54 16.42
CA PHE A 368 -11.81 8.66 16.08
C PHE A 368 -12.21 7.63 15.01
N THR A 369 -13.41 7.07 15.15
CA THR A 369 -14.11 6.31 14.10
C THR A 369 -14.97 7.24 13.28
N ARG A 370 -15.03 7.06 11.95
CA ARG A 370 -16.05 7.72 11.14
C ARG A 370 -17.20 6.75 10.89
N ILE A 371 -18.23 6.81 11.74
CA ILE A 371 -19.50 6.11 11.47
C ILE A 371 -20.03 6.58 10.12
N PHE A 372 -19.94 5.71 9.11
CA PHE A 372 -20.74 5.83 7.90
C PHE A 372 -22.19 5.63 8.31
N ILE A 373 -22.91 6.73 8.50
CA ILE A 373 -24.37 6.72 8.34
C ILE A 373 -24.60 6.47 6.85
N GLU A 374 -24.72 5.20 6.46
CA GLU A 374 -25.34 4.83 5.20
C GLU A 374 -26.65 5.59 5.08
N SER A 375 -26.91 6.13 3.90
CA SER A 375 -28.15 6.84 3.60
C SER A 375 -29.33 5.85 3.55
N ILE A 376 -29.82 5.47 4.73
CA ILE A 376 -31.06 4.75 4.91
C ILE A 376 -32.20 5.66 4.42
N LEU A 377 -33.00 5.12 3.48
CA LEU A 377 -34.16 5.70 2.79
C LEU A 377 -33.92 6.57 1.53
N PRO A 378 -34.15 5.98 0.34
CA PRO A 378 -35.01 6.58 -0.68
C PRO A 378 -36.48 6.24 -0.36
N ASP A 379 -37.09 6.95 0.57
CA ASP A 379 -38.53 6.79 0.88
C ASP A 379 -39.38 7.50 -0.19
N PHE A 380 -39.61 6.83 -1.33
CA PHE A 380 -40.63 7.23 -2.31
C PHE A 380 -41.38 6.03 -2.91
N SER A 381 -42.24 5.46 -2.07
CA SER A 381 -43.54 4.91 -2.45
C SER A 381 -44.49 5.27 -1.29
N ILE A 382 -45.73 5.73 -1.45
CA ILE A 382 -46.73 5.64 -2.54
C ILE A 382 -47.61 6.89 -2.48
N PHE A 383 -48.00 7.49 -3.62
CA PHE A 383 -49.37 7.97 -3.93
C PHE A 383 -49.47 8.48 -5.38
#